data_AF-A0A9E5ZDW3-F1
#
_entry.id   AF-A0A9E5ZDW3-F1
#
_cell.length_a   1.000
_cell.length_b   1.000
_cell.length_c   1.000
_cell.angle_alpha   90.00
_cell.angle_beta   90.00
_cell.angle_gamma   90.00
#
_symmetry.space_group_name_H-M   'P 1'
#
loop_
_entity.id
_entity.type
_entity.pdbx_description
1 polymer ?
#
loop_
_entity_poly.entity_id
_entity_poly.type
_entity_poly.pdbx_seq_one_letter_code
_entity_poly.pdbx_strand_id
1 'polypeptide(L)' 'MKTTLFKSEERGHGNFGWLQARYSFSFGNYYNPNAIQFGALRVLNDDIVKGGMGFGKHPHDNMEIIIPFLV' A
#
# COMPACT_ATOMS: atom_id res chain seq x y z
N MET A 1 6.13 16.02 20.76
CA MET A 1 5.32 15.12 19.91
C MET A 1 6.07 13.80 19.80
N LYS A 2 5.41 12.64 19.95
CA LYS A 2 6.08 11.34 19.80
C LYS A 2 6.14 11.01 18.31
N THR A 3 7.35 10.79 17.78
CA THR A 3 7.58 10.38 16.39
C THR A 3 7.91 8.90 16.37
N THR A 4 7.30 8.17 15.44
CA THR A 4 7.66 6.78 15.12
C THR A 4 8.14 6.75 13.67
N LEU A 5 9.30 6.14 13.43
CA LEU A 5 9.86 5.95 12.10
C LEU A 5 9.55 4.52 11.63
N PHE A 6 8.99 4.40 10.43
CA PHE A 6 8.86 3.13 9.70
C PHE A 6 9.73 3.23 8.47
N LYS A 7 10.82 2.45 8.41
CA LYS A 7 11.76 2.56 7.30
C LYS A 7 11.22 1.85 6.05
N SER A 8 11.73 2.23 4.89
CA SER A 8 11.27 1.68 3.61
C SER A 8 11.45 0.16 3.53
N GLU A 9 12.56 -0.34 4.07
CA GLU A 9 12.92 -1.76 4.15
C GLU A 9 12.04 -2.60 5.09
N GLU A 10 11.33 -1.96 6.02
CA GLU A 10 10.45 -2.61 7.01
C GLU A 10 8.99 -2.71 6.52
N ARG A 11 8.65 -2.08 5.38
CA ARG A 11 7.32 -2.14 4.78
C ARG A 11 6.97 -3.58 4.36
N GLY A 12 5.68 -3.89 4.41
CA GLY A 12 5.16 -5.13 3.84
C GLY A 12 5.48 -5.21 2.36
N HIS A 13 5.65 -6.42 1.83
CA HIS A 13 6.01 -6.64 0.43
C HIS A 13 5.09 -7.67 -0.22
N GLY A 14 4.61 -7.34 -1.42
CA GLY A 14 3.88 -8.25 -2.29
C GLY A 14 4.54 -8.33 -3.66
N ASN A 15 4.89 -9.55 -4.09
CA ASN A 15 5.42 -9.81 -5.42
C ASN A 15 4.49 -10.78 -6.16
N PHE A 16 3.82 -10.28 -7.18
CA PHE A 16 2.88 -11.05 -8.00
C PHE A 16 3.39 -11.24 -9.43
N GLY A 17 4.70 -11.09 -9.65
CA GLY A 17 5.34 -11.11 -10.95
C GLY A 17 5.12 -9.82 -11.76
N TRP A 18 3.87 -9.43 -11.99
CA TRP A 18 3.51 -8.21 -12.73
C TRP A 18 3.37 -6.95 -11.85
N LEU A 19 3.19 -7.14 -10.54
CA LEU A 19 3.09 -6.10 -9.52
C LEU A 19 4.16 -6.33 -8.46
N GLN A 20 4.95 -5.29 -8.19
CA GLN A 20 5.77 -5.18 -6.97
C GLN A 20 5.13 -4.13 -6.08
N ALA A 21 4.58 -4.54 -4.95
CA ALA A 21 3.89 -3.66 -4.01
C ALA A 21 4.69 -3.54 -2.71
N ARG A 22 4.71 -2.34 -2.13
CA ARG A 22 5.20 -2.09 -0.76
C ARG A 22 4.11 -1.44 0.08
N TYR A 23 3.75 -2.08 1.19
CA TYR A 23 2.65 -1.68 2.07
C TYR A 23 3.19 -0.95 3.30
N SER A 24 2.83 0.32 3.47
CA SER A 24 3.23 1.08 4.66
C SER A 24 2.36 0.76 5.88
N PHE A 25 1.12 0.33 5.63
CA PHE A 25 0.18 -0.15 6.64
C PHE A 25 -0.26 -1.58 6.33
N SER A 26 -0.90 -2.23 7.31
CA SER A 26 -1.47 -3.57 7.15
C SER A 26 -2.47 -3.60 6.00
N PHE A 27 -2.22 -4.45 5.00
CA PHE A 27 -3.03 -4.53 3.78
C PHE A 27 -2.85 -5.89 3.08
N GLY A 28 -3.93 -6.40 2.48
CA GLY A 28 -3.95 -7.73 1.87
C GLY A 28 -3.54 -8.81 2.87
N ASN A 29 -2.52 -9.60 2.52
CA ASN A 29 -1.98 -10.66 3.39
C ASN A 29 -0.87 -10.16 4.34
N TYR A 30 -0.45 -8.90 4.25
CA TYR A 30 0.53 -8.32 5.15
C TYR A 30 -0.15 -7.72 6.38
N TYR A 31 0.31 -8.12 7.58
CA TYR A 31 -0.20 -7.62 8.85
C TYR A 31 0.95 -7.18 9.75
N ASN A 32 0.85 -5.97 10.27
CA ASN A 32 1.73 -5.42 11.28
C ASN A 32 0.88 -4.64 12.32
N PRO A 33 0.76 -5.14 13.56
CA PRO A 33 -0.10 -4.52 14.58
C PRO A 33 0.35 -3.11 14.97
N ASN A 34 1.61 -2.75 14.70
CA ASN A 34 2.15 -1.42 14.98
C ASN A 34 1.94 -0.42 13.83
N ALA A 35 1.49 -0.89 12.66
CA ALA A 35 1.28 -0.11 11.45
C ALA A 35 -0.08 -0.44 10.83
N ILE A 36 -1.16 -0.19 11.56
CA ILE A 36 -2.53 -0.42 11.06
C ILE A 36 -3.04 0.79 10.26
N GLN A 37 -2.75 2.02 10.71
CA GLN A 37 -3.22 3.28 10.11
C GLN A 37 -2.54 4.51 10.75
N PHE A 38 -2.69 5.69 10.14
CA PHE A 38 -2.30 6.98 10.73
C PHE A 38 -3.40 8.04 10.58
N GLY A 39 -4.10 8.35 11.68
CA GLY A 39 -5.28 9.21 11.62
C GLY A 39 -6.35 8.61 10.71
N ALA A 40 -6.78 9.36 9.69
CA ALA A 40 -7.72 8.88 8.67
C ALA A 40 -7.07 8.01 7.58
N LEU A 41 -5.74 8.07 7.41
CA LEU A 41 -5.01 7.33 6.37
C LEU A 41 -4.98 5.84 6.71
N ARG A 42 -5.66 5.03 5.90
CA ARG A 42 -5.81 3.57 6.12
C ARG A 42 -4.80 2.74 5.33
N VAL A 43 -4.55 3.10 4.07
CA VAL A 43 -3.67 2.35 3.16
C VAL A 43 -2.76 3.35 2.45
N LEU A 44 -1.48 3.00 2.37
CA LEU A 44 -0.47 3.74 1.60
C LEU A 44 0.46 2.73 0.96
N ASN A 45 0.25 2.52 -0.33
CA ASN A 45 0.98 1.56 -1.13
C ASN A 45 1.89 2.28 -2.13
N ASP A 46 3.00 1.63 -2.42
CA ASP A 46 4.01 2.03 -3.41
C ASP A 46 4.14 0.86 -4.38
N ASP A 47 3.50 1.02 -5.53
CA ASP A 47 3.20 -0.05 -6.47
C ASP A 47 3.93 0.19 -7.80
N ILE A 48 4.76 -0.77 -8.21
CA ILE A 48 5.37 -0.82 -9.53
C ILE A 48 4.60 -1.85 -10.36
N VAL A 49 3.93 -1.37 -11.40
CA VAL A 49 3.12 -2.19 -12.31
C VAL A 49 3.85 -2.36 -13.64
N LYS A 50 4.01 -3.61 -14.09
CA LYS A 50 4.58 -3.92 -15.40
C LYS A 50 3.69 -3.37 -16.52
N GLY A 51 4.31 -2.82 -17.58
CA GLY A 51 3.59 -2.29 -18.73
C GLY A 51 2.59 -3.28 -19.35
N GLY A 52 1.40 -2.77 -19.70
CA GLY A 52 0.28 -3.56 -20.25
C GLY A 52 -0.50 -4.38 -19.22
N MET A 53 -0.13 -4.35 -17.93
CA MET A 53 -0.83 -5.02 -16.85
C MET A 53 -1.63 -4.02 -16.01
N GLY A 54 -2.52 -4.54 -15.18
CA GLY A 54 -3.31 -3.73 -14.26
C GLY A 54 -4.24 -4.57 -13.42
N PHE A 55 -4.89 -3.93 -12.47
CA PHE A 55 -5.90 -4.56 -11.64
C PHE A 55 -7.19 -4.72 -12.45
N GLY A 56 -7.78 -5.92 -12.43
CA GLY A 56 -9.11 -6.14 -12.98
C GLY A 56 -10.17 -5.33 -12.24
N LYS A 57 -11.38 -5.24 -12.80
CA LYS A 57 -12.51 -4.56 -12.16
C LYS A 57 -12.80 -5.19 -10.79
N HIS A 58 -12.85 -4.37 -9.75
CA HIS A 58 -13.18 -4.78 -8.37
C HIS A 58 -13.96 -3.66 -7.66
N PRO A 59 -14.83 -4.00 -6.70
CA PRO A 59 -15.62 -3.00 -5.98
C PRO A 59 -14.80 -2.32 -4.88
N HIS A 60 -15.19 -1.09 -4.56
CA HIS A 60 -14.83 -0.35 -3.34
C HIS A 60 -16.10 0.22 -2.72
N ASP A 61 -16.13 0.35 -1.40
CA ASP A 61 -17.26 0.93 -0.67
C ASP A 61 -16.73 1.84 0.44
N ASN A 62 -17.37 3.01 0.61
CA ASN A 62 -17.07 3.99 1.66
C ASN A 62 -15.57 4.35 1.85
N MET A 63 -14.84 4.56 0.74
CA MET A 63 -13.42 4.91 0.74
C MET A 63 -13.12 6.02 -0.27
N GLU A 64 -12.27 6.97 0.11
CA GLU A 64 -11.63 7.89 -0.82
C GLU A 64 -10.27 7.32 -1.25
N ILE A 65 -10.04 7.23 -2.56
CA ILE A 65 -8.83 6.63 -3.14
C ILE A 65 -8.14 7.68 -4.01
N ILE A 66 -6.87 7.96 -3.68
CA ILE A 66 -6.02 8.89 -4.42
C ILE A 66 -4.87 8.11 -5.02
N ILE A 67 -4.68 8.23 -6.34
CA ILE A 67 -3.64 7.51 -7.08
C ILE A 67 -2.74 8.54 -7.76
N PRO A 68 -1.64 8.96 -7.10
CA PRO A 68 -0.61 9.75 -7.76
C PRO A 68 0.26 8.84 -8.62
N PHE A 69 0.60 9.31 -9.83
CA PHE A 69 1.59 8.64 -10.68
C PHE A 69 2.95 9.32 -10.50
N LEU A 70 3.98 8.51 -10.31
CA LEU A 70 5.37 8.95 -10.32
C LEU A 70 5.91 8.83 -11.76
N VAL A 71 6.73 9.79 -12.16
CA VAL A 71 7.46 9.80 -13.45
C VAL A 71 8.86 9.26 -13.29
#